data_AF-A0A553FMI9-F1
#
_entry.id   AF-A0A553FMI9-F1
#
_cell.length_a   1.000
_cell.length_b   1.000
_cell.length_c   1.000
_cell.angle_alpha   90.00
_cell.angle_beta   90.00
_cell.angle_gamma   90.00
#
_symmetry.space_group_name_H-M   'P 1'
#
loop_
_entity.id
_entity.type
_entity.pdbx_description
1 polymer ?
#
loop_
_entity_poly.entity_id
_entity_poly.type
_entity_poly.pdbx_seq_one_letter_code
_entity_poly.pdbx_strand_id
1 'polypeptide(L)'
;MNTLSGEIDHVTVSDHLSLVKVKVGSSYLSAVVIDTPNTADYLHVNNQVKVVFKETEVIVGKGDGHRVSVLNQVKGTVGSIEYGELLSKLLLETEVGLITVINNTEAVKSLNLEKGSPITGLIKTSDIMLSV
;
A
#
# COMPACT_ATOMS: atom_id res chain seq x y z
N MET A 1 -11.49 2.83 0.44
CA MET A 1 -10.33 2.45 -0.38
C MET A 1 -9.25 3.49 -0.22
N ASN A 2 -8.00 3.09 0.01
CA ASN A 2 -6.86 3.98 -0.14
C ASN A 2 -6.61 4.22 -1.64
N THR A 3 -6.21 5.44 -1.99
CA THR A 3 -5.94 5.83 -3.38
C THR A 3 -4.78 6.81 -3.40
N LEU A 4 -3.70 6.43 -4.08
CA LEU A 4 -2.48 7.21 -4.19
C LEU A 4 -2.19 7.47 -5.67
N SER A 5 -1.93 8.73 -6.05
CA SER A 5 -1.56 9.06 -7.42
C SER A 5 -0.10 8.68 -7.68
N GLY A 6 0.17 8.11 -8.85
CA GLY A 6 1.52 7.75 -9.25
C GLY A 6 1.69 7.62 -10.76
N GLU A 7 2.93 7.38 -11.14
CA GLU A 7 3.36 7.25 -12.52
C GLU A 7 4.01 5.87 -12.72
N ILE A 8 3.67 5.18 -13.80
CA ILE A 8 4.30 3.90 -14.12
C ILE A 8 5.78 4.11 -14.46
N ASP A 9 6.66 3.53 -13.66
CA ASP A 9 8.12 3.59 -13.82
C ASP A 9 8.65 2.38 -14.61
N HIS A 10 8.08 1.19 -14.35
CA HIS A 10 8.50 -0.04 -15.00
C HIS A 10 7.35 -1.04 -15.13
N VAL A 11 7.36 -1.83 -16.21
CA VAL A 11 6.43 -2.92 -16.45
C VAL A 11 7.21 -4.17 -16.85
N THR A 12 7.07 -5.24 -16.08
CA THR A 12 7.59 -6.58 -16.43
C THR A 12 6.42 -7.49 -16.75
N VAL A 13 6.42 -8.08 -17.96
CA VAL A 13 5.32 -8.92 -18.44
C VAL A 13 5.71 -10.40 -18.39
N SER A 14 4.79 -11.25 -17.93
CA SER A 14 4.87 -12.71 -18.02
C SER A 14 3.48 -13.26 -18.36
N ASP A 15 3.33 -13.88 -19.53
CA ASP A 15 2.06 -14.38 -20.06
C ASP A 15 0.96 -13.29 -20.10
N HIS A 16 -0.06 -13.43 -19.26
CA HIS A 16 -1.19 -12.51 -19.14
C HIS A 16 -1.10 -11.60 -17.91
N LEU A 17 0.05 -11.61 -17.22
CA LEU A 17 0.29 -10.84 -16.02
C LEU A 17 1.35 -9.77 -16.26
N SER A 18 1.17 -8.62 -15.63
CA SER A 18 2.20 -7.60 -15.52
C SER A 18 2.52 -7.31 -14.07
N LEU A 19 3.81 -7.32 -13.73
CA LEU A 19 4.33 -6.68 -12.53
C LEU A 19 4.65 -5.23 -12.87
N VAL A 20 3.88 -4.31 -12.30
CA VAL A 20 3.98 -2.88 -12.56
C VAL A 20 4.61 -2.21 -11.35
N LYS A 21 5.66 -1.43 -11.58
CA LYS A 21 6.28 -0.58 -10.57
C LYS A 21 5.82 0.87 -10.82
N VAL A 22 5.22 1.47 -9.81
CA VAL A 22 4.63 2.80 -9.84
C VAL A 22 5.39 3.70 -8.88
N LYS A 23 5.85 4.85 -9.36
CA LYS A 23 6.41 5.91 -8.53
C LYS A 23 5.27 6.68 -7.87
N VAL A 24 5.30 6.76 -6.54
CA VAL A 24 4.29 7.44 -5.72
C VAL A 24 5.02 8.36 -4.74
N GLY A 25 4.91 9.68 -4.97
CA GLY A 25 5.71 10.65 -4.22
C GLY A 25 7.21 10.41 -4.39
N SER A 26 7.92 10.21 -3.28
CA SER A 26 9.35 9.87 -3.25
C SER A 26 9.65 8.37 -3.26
N SER A 27 8.63 7.51 -3.27
CA SER A 27 8.76 6.05 -3.10
C SER A 27 8.17 5.28 -4.27
N TYR A 28 8.26 3.95 -4.20
CA TYR A 28 7.74 3.05 -5.22
C TYR A 28 6.81 2.01 -4.63
N LEU A 29 5.73 1.72 -5.33
CA LEU A 29 4.82 0.61 -5.05
C LEU A 29 4.73 -0.29 -6.27
N SER A 30 4.57 -1.59 -6.03
CA SER A 30 4.44 -2.62 -7.05
C SER A 30 3.08 -3.30 -6.98
N ALA A 31 2.49 -3.53 -8.14
CA ALA A 31 1.21 -4.23 -8.32
C ALA A 31 1.36 -5.38 -9.32
N VAL A 32 0.69 -6.49 -9.07
CA VAL A 32 0.49 -7.54 -10.09
C VAL A 32 -0.90 -7.35 -10.66
N VAL A 33 -1.00 -7.15 -11.98
CA VAL A 33 -2.28 -6.97 -12.69
C VAL A 33 -2.47 -8.08 -13.72
N ILE A 34 -3.73 -8.46 -13.95
CA ILE A 34 -4.15 -9.43 -14.98
C ILE A 34 -4.40 -8.69 -16.29
N ASP A 35 -3.35 -8.05 -16.78
CA ASP A 35 -3.34 -7.32 -18.03
C ASP A 35 -1.90 -7.18 -18.52
N THR A 36 -1.74 -6.83 -19.79
CA THR A 36 -0.46 -6.53 -20.42
C THR A 36 -0.56 -5.17 -21.13
N PRO A 37 0.57 -4.55 -21.50
CA PRO A 37 0.57 -3.35 -22.34
C PRO A 37 -0.17 -3.53 -23.69
N ASN A 38 -0.42 -4.78 -24.13
CA ASN A 38 -1.17 -5.06 -25.34
C ASN A 38 -2.69 -5.18 -25.11
N THR A 39 -3.13 -5.39 -23.86
CA THR A 39 -4.55 -5.55 -23.50
C THR A 39 -5.11 -4.34 -22.78
N ALA A 40 -4.24 -3.46 -22.25
CA ALA A 40 -4.63 -2.27 -21.53
C ALA A 40 -3.74 -1.06 -21.87
N ASP A 41 -4.31 -0.07 -22.55
CA ASP A 41 -3.61 1.13 -23.04
C ASP A 41 -2.97 1.97 -21.93
N TYR A 42 -3.43 1.84 -20.69
CA TYR A 42 -2.85 2.58 -19.57
C TYR A 42 -1.54 1.96 -19.06
N LEU A 43 -1.21 0.70 -19.40
CA LEU A 43 -0.04 -0.02 -18.88
C LEU A 43 1.27 0.29 -19.62
N HIS A 44 1.56 1.57 -19.83
CA HIS A 44 2.83 2.03 -20.40
C HIS A 44 3.60 2.92 -19.43
N VAL A 45 4.92 2.87 -19.52
CA VAL A 45 5.82 3.72 -18.73
C VAL A 45 5.47 5.20 -18.98
N ASN A 46 5.56 6.00 -17.92
CA ASN A 46 5.15 7.42 -17.82
C ASN A 46 3.63 7.68 -17.80
N ASN A 47 2.78 6.65 -17.93
CA ASN A 47 1.35 6.86 -17.75
C ASN A 47 1.02 7.13 -16.29
N GLN A 48 0.11 8.09 -16.08
CA GLN A 48 -0.44 8.39 -14.76
C GLN A 48 -1.51 7.37 -14.39
N VAL A 49 -1.40 6.83 -13.18
CA VAL A 49 -2.32 5.85 -12.60
C VAL A 49 -2.61 6.18 -11.14
N LYS A 50 -3.66 5.58 -10.61
CA LYS A 50 -3.97 5.53 -9.20
C LYS A 50 -3.63 4.14 -8.68
N VAL A 51 -2.87 4.10 -7.60
CA VAL A 51 -2.60 2.89 -6.81
C VAL A 51 -3.71 2.77 -5.78
N VAL A 52 -4.48 1.69 -5.85
CA VAL A 52 -5.71 1.51 -5.08
C VAL A 52 -5.65 0.20 -4.30
N PHE A 53 -5.94 0.25 -3.00
CA PHE A 53 -6.00 -0.93 -2.13
C PHE A 53 -7.01 -0.72 -1.00
N LYS A 54 -7.57 -1.81 -0.47
CA LYS A 54 -8.53 -1.72 0.65
C LYS A 54 -7.78 -1.43 1.94
N GLU A 55 -8.47 -0.77 2.88
CA GLU A 55 -7.97 -0.46 4.21
C GLU A 55 -7.60 -1.72 5.01
N THR A 56 -8.24 -2.85 4.72
CA THR A 56 -8.01 -4.15 5.37
C THR A 56 -6.82 -4.94 4.82
N GLU A 57 -6.25 -4.53 3.68
CA GLU A 57 -5.09 -5.23 3.08
C GLU A 57 -3.75 -4.65 3.52
N VAL A 58 -3.78 -3.69 4.46
CA VAL A 58 -2.57 -3.08 5.01
C VAL A 58 -2.18 -3.81 6.29
N ILE A 59 -1.06 -4.52 6.23
CA ILE A 59 -0.38 -5.07 7.41
C ILE A 59 0.36 -3.91 8.09
N VAL A 60 0.30 -3.82 9.41
CA VAL A 60 0.98 -2.78 10.18
C VAL A 60 2.07 -3.42 11.03
N GLY A 61 3.30 -2.98 10.81
CA GLY A 61 4.44 -3.27 11.67
C GLY A 61 4.85 -2.02 12.48
N LYS A 62 5.26 -2.21 13.74
CA LYS A 62 5.78 -1.12 14.57
C LYS A 62 7.28 -0.92 14.32
N GLY A 63 7.68 0.33 14.06
CA GLY A 63 9.05 0.72 13.73
C GLY A 63 9.40 0.53 12.25
N ASP A 64 10.70 0.51 11.96
CA ASP A 64 11.27 0.19 10.66
C ASP A 64 12.29 -0.96 10.79
N GLY A 65 12.36 -1.86 9.80
CA GLY A 65 13.29 -3.01 9.84
C GLY A 65 12.67 -4.40 9.74
N HIS A 66 11.43 -4.51 9.25
CA HIS A 66 10.83 -5.81 8.99
C HIS A 66 11.48 -6.47 7.77
N ARG A 67 12.18 -7.59 7.99
CA ARG A 67 12.65 -8.46 6.91
C ARG A 67 11.55 -9.44 6.54
N VAL A 68 10.76 -9.08 5.54
CA VAL A 68 9.64 -9.88 5.02
C VAL A 68 9.64 -9.89 3.49
N SER A 69 8.93 -10.83 2.89
CA SER A 69 8.77 -10.94 1.43
C SER A 69 7.80 -9.92 0.82
N VAL A 70 7.21 -9.04 1.63
CA VAL A 70 6.31 -7.99 1.15
C VAL A 70 7.15 -6.83 0.60
N LEU A 71 7.04 -6.60 -0.71
CA LEU A 71 7.83 -5.59 -1.43
C LEU A 71 7.37 -4.16 -1.15
N ASN A 72 6.06 -3.95 -1.00
CA ASN A 72 5.52 -2.64 -0.69
C ASN A 72 5.62 -2.41 0.80
N GLN A 73 6.61 -1.62 1.21
CA GLN A 73 6.81 -1.19 2.59
C GLN A 73 6.82 0.33 2.62
N VAL A 74 5.81 0.90 3.27
CA VAL A 74 5.59 2.33 3.34
C VAL A 74 5.85 2.77 4.78
N LYS A 75 6.89 3.57 4.98
CA LYS A 75 7.21 4.11 6.30
C LYS A 75 6.30 5.28 6.66
N GLY A 76 6.01 5.41 7.94
CA GLY A 76 5.23 6.52 8.46
C GLY A 76 5.08 6.51 9.97
N THR A 77 4.11 7.28 10.43
CA THR A 77 3.71 7.38 11.84
C THR A 77 2.21 7.26 11.99
N VAL A 78 1.76 6.83 13.17
CA VAL A 78 0.33 6.81 13.51
C VAL A 78 -0.17 8.25 13.72
N GLY A 79 -1.10 8.72 12.89
CA GLY A 79 -1.78 10.00 13.06
C GLY A 79 -2.94 9.92 14.06
N SER A 80 -3.76 8.88 13.96
CA SER A 80 -4.84 8.59 14.92
C SER A 80 -5.20 7.10 14.99
N ILE A 81 -5.82 6.70 16.10
CA ILE A 81 -6.40 5.37 16.29
C ILE A 81 -7.82 5.53 16.84
N GLU A 82 -8.78 4.92 16.17
CA GLU A 82 -10.17 4.77 16.63
C GLU A 82 -10.39 3.30 16.96
N TYR A 83 -10.42 2.97 18.26
CA TYR A 83 -10.64 1.60 18.72
C TYR A 83 -12.13 1.24 18.68
N GLY A 84 -12.48 0.20 17.92
CA GLY A 84 -13.76 -0.50 18.04
C GLY A 84 -13.62 -1.80 18.82
N GLU A 85 -14.72 -2.53 18.99
CA GLU A 85 -14.72 -3.82 19.71
C GLU A 85 -13.93 -4.89 18.96
N LEU A 86 -14.26 -5.12 17.69
CA LEU A 86 -13.63 -6.14 16.83
C LEU A 86 -12.54 -5.54 15.93
N LEU A 87 -12.86 -4.39 15.31
CA LEU A 87 -12.00 -3.71 14.36
C LEU A 87 -11.66 -2.32 14.86
N SER A 88 -10.42 -1.90 14.60
CA SER A 88 -9.92 -0.55 14.86
C SER A 88 -9.51 0.10 13.56
N LYS A 89 -9.74 1.40 13.47
CA LYS A 89 -9.32 2.22 12.34
C LYS A 89 -8.09 3.02 12.73
N LEU A 90 -7.06 2.99 11.89
CA LEU A 90 -5.87 3.82 12.02
C LEU A 90 -5.80 4.78 10.85
N LEU A 91 -5.38 6.00 11.12
CA LEU A 91 -4.90 6.92 10.10
C LEU A 91 -3.38 6.99 10.20
N LEU A 92 -2.70 6.62 9.12
CA LEU A 92 -1.25 6.64 9.02
C LEU A 92 -0.81 7.84 8.20
N GLU A 93 0.15 8.58 8.71
CA GLU A 93 0.85 9.66 8.01
C GLU A 93 2.12 9.07 7.42
N THR A 94 2.20 8.96 6.10
CA THR A 94 3.28 8.25 5.40
C THR A 94 3.94 9.10 4.34
N GLU A 95 5.11 8.67 3.87
CA GLU A 95 5.84 9.36 2.78
C GLU A 95 5.11 9.39 1.44
N VAL A 96 4.12 8.50 1.25
CA VAL A 96 3.27 8.46 0.04
C VAL A 96 1.92 9.13 0.24
N GLY A 97 1.67 9.72 1.41
CA GLY A 97 0.41 10.38 1.77
C GLY A 97 -0.29 9.74 2.96
N LEU A 98 -1.59 10.01 3.11
CA LEU A 98 -2.40 9.41 4.17
C LEU A 98 -2.86 8.01 3.78
N ILE A 99 -2.70 7.05 4.68
CA ILE A 99 -3.21 5.68 4.50
C ILE A 99 -4.15 5.37 5.66
N THR A 100 -5.40 5.03 5.34
CA THR A 100 -6.36 4.50 6.30
C THR A 100 -6.19 2.98 6.39
N VAL A 101 -6.17 2.45 7.62
CA VAL A 101 -6.08 1.02 7.87
C VAL A 101 -7.24 0.59 8.75
N ILE A 102 -7.84 -0.56 8.44
CA ILE A 102 -8.78 -1.25 9.32
C ILE A 102 -8.15 -2.58 9.69
N ASN A 103 -7.96 -2.81 10.99
CA ASN A 103 -7.32 -4.02 11.49
C ASN A 103 -8.02 -4.52 12.76
N ASN A 104 -7.80 -5.79 13.12
CA ASN A 104 -8.34 -6.36 14.35
C ASN A 104 -7.87 -5.54 15.56
N THR A 105 -8.82 -5.17 16.42
CA THR A 105 -8.54 -4.38 17.63
C THR A 105 -7.48 -5.06 18.50
N GLU A 106 -7.52 -6.38 18.60
CA GLU A 106 -6.51 -7.15 19.34
C GLU A 106 -5.09 -7.00 18.75
N ALA A 107 -4.95 -7.01 17.42
CA ALA A 107 -3.67 -6.83 16.76
C ALA A 107 -3.13 -5.40 16.95
N VAL A 108 -4.01 -4.40 16.89
CA VAL A 108 -3.61 -3.00 17.13
C VAL A 108 -3.17 -2.79 18.58
N LYS A 109 -3.87 -3.41 19.53
CA LYS A 109 -3.50 -3.38 20.95
C LYS A 109 -2.19 -4.14 21.22
N SER A 110 -1.96 -5.29 20.58
CA SER A 110 -0.74 -6.08 20.80
C SER A 110 0.52 -5.39 20.28
N LEU A 111 0.40 -4.56 19.24
CA LEU A 111 1.49 -3.70 18.76
C LEU A 111 1.80 -2.55 19.72
N ASN A 112 0.93 -2.26 20.71
CA ASN A 112 1.04 -1.14 21.64
C ASN A 112 1.33 0.18 20.89
N LEU A 113 0.50 0.47 19.89
CA LEU A 113 0.59 1.69 19.08
C LEU A 113 -0.09 2.86 19.80
N GLU A 114 0.52 4.02 19.63
CA GLU A 114 -0.03 5.31 20.06
C GLU A 114 0.22 6.34 18.95
N LYS A 115 -0.47 7.49 19.03
CA LYS A 115 -0.22 8.59 18.10
C LYS A 115 1.27 8.97 18.11
N GLY A 116 1.86 9.12 16.92
CA GLY A 116 3.28 9.38 16.72
C GLY A 116 4.16 8.14 16.71
N SER A 117 3.63 6.95 17.02
CA SER A 117 4.41 5.70 16.92
C SER A 117 4.95 5.52 15.50
N PRO A 118 6.24 5.22 15.33
CA PRO A 118 6.79 4.87 14.03
C PRO A 118 6.20 3.52 13.59
N ILE A 119 5.83 3.44 12.32
CA ILE A 119 5.23 2.24 11.73
C ILE A 119 5.76 2.01 10.32
N THR A 120 5.57 0.79 9.84
CA THR A 120 5.66 0.43 8.43
C THR A 120 4.33 -0.20 8.02
N GLY A 121 3.68 0.37 7.02
CA GLY A 121 2.54 -0.24 6.34
C GLY A 121 3.04 -1.17 5.23
N LEU A 122 2.55 -2.41 5.18
CA LEU A 122 2.94 -3.40 4.20
C LEU A 122 1.72 -3.89 3.42
N ILE A 123 1.83 -3.94 2.09
CA ILE A 123 0.74 -4.37 1.20
C ILE A 123 1.29 -5.37 0.18
N LYS A 124 0.69 -6.55 0.04
CA LYS A 124 1.16 -7.49 -1.00
C LYS A 124 0.87 -6.91 -2.38
N THR A 125 1.72 -7.22 -3.34
CA THR A 125 1.55 -6.76 -4.74
C THR A 125 0.23 -7.26 -5.37
N SER A 126 -0.32 -8.38 -4.89
CA SER A 126 -1.61 -8.92 -5.29
C SER A 126 -2.82 -8.13 -4.80
N ASP A 127 -2.64 -7.32 -3.75
CA ASP A 127 -3.74 -6.62 -3.07
C ASP A 127 -3.81 -5.14 -3.49
N ILE A 128 -2.95 -4.76 -4.44
CA ILE A 128 -2.91 -3.46 -5.09
C ILE A 128 -3.53 -3.57 -6.49
N MET A 129 -4.47 -2.69 -6.77
CA MET A 129 -5.05 -2.48 -8.10
C MET A 129 -4.54 -1.17 -8.68
N LEU A 130 -4.53 -1.09 -10.01
CA LEU A 130 -4.29 0.15 -10.75
C LEU A 130 -5.59 0.63 -11.40
N SER A 131 -5.82 1.94 -11.38
CA SER A 131 -6.91 2.56 -12.14
C SER A 131 -6.46 3.87 -12.78
N VAL A 132 -7.18 4.34 -13.79
CA VAL A 132 -7.00 5.66 -14.41
C VAL A 132 -8.08 6.63 -13.93
#